data_AF-A0A2T5LW31-F1
#
_entry.id   AF-A0A2T5LW31-F1
#
_cell.length_a   1.000
_cell.length_b   1.000
_cell.length_c   1.000
_cell.angle_alpha   90.00
_cell.angle_beta   90.00
_cell.angle_gamma   90.00
#
_symmetry.space_group_name_H-M   'P 1'
#
loop_
_entity.id
_entity.type
_entity.pdbx_description
1 polymer ?
#
loop_
_entity_poly.entity_id
_entity_poly.type
_entity_poly.pdbx_seq_one_letter_code
_entity_poly.pdbx_strand_id
1 'polypeptide(L)'
;MSSHAPTCIGKDARLTKYTQFFVLKADPSFSICAPCYRNHVSPGRSLVYEFELYRSTDPSEESACNFAYPAPLAIFHRQCTPMGTVQPLLDFVPNTSLEAEFVPARLAPDQIGKVTCDLAHDYSKLAMEVAVRRGNEGIWRECMKTTANVGVCPGPKGIDEREMRAMPGWYHVSGFENVQVCVSCYWLKVQLYGGGHLFKPLTRPLVPGVIRKCSLSECNAAGVCSIDTGNDSSGTLSWRARRLFNALRAGYETNQWASVLEVARQIVQEPPPCEGQSRAFTRASGRKWFGCQGSSGSSNDCTIIVCEDCHWRLVRGRPHAALFSYDLTEAAYITGGSSGFKCQTYTHRTQQRLQAAAETGDFQSFACWWNKRDELRKKRDAWIPLIQAEQMKQSAADSQRIQQARLRMNAQRNAPSRIGATGLVDLAMGEPGVRWRSSSGRTEAQQSWQDARNIPIQVGGAQSWELQRLYRLAKADEDAFLLME
;
A
#
# COMPACT_ATOMS: atom_id res chain seq x y z
N MET A 1 12.15 36.25 25.47
CA MET A 1 13.04 35.17 25.00
C MET A 1 12.24 34.33 24.00
N SER A 2 12.63 34.36 22.72
CA SER A 2 11.87 33.74 21.63
C SER A 2 11.99 32.20 21.71
N SER A 3 10.91 31.51 22.06
CA SER A 3 10.87 30.04 22.06
C SER A 3 10.66 29.54 20.63
N HIS A 4 11.75 29.31 19.90
CA HIS A 4 11.66 28.59 18.64
C HIS A 4 11.11 27.19 18.93
N ALA A 5 9.97 26.86 18.32
CA ALA A 5 9.45 25.51 18.35
C ALA A 5 10.53 24.56 17.82
N PRO A 6 10.77 23.40 18.48
CA PRO A 6 11.81 22.50 18.04
C PRO A 6 11.49 22.00 16.63
N THR A 7 12.37 22.31 15.68
CA THR A 7 12.33 21.87 14.29
C THR A 7 12.80 20.42 14.16
N CYS A 8 12.32 19.72 13.11
CA CYS A 8 12.80 18.38 12.77
C CYS A 8 14.34 18.34 12.74
N ILE A 9 14.93 17.27 13.26
CA ILE A 9 16.39 17.10 13.31
C ILE A 9 17.05 16.83 11.93
N GLY A 10 16.24 16.69 10.88
CA GLY A 10 16.70 16.52 9.50
C GLY A 10 16.90 15.06 9.08
N LYS A 11 17.55 14.90 7.91
CA LYS A 11 17.77 13.60 7.23
C LYS A 11 19.01 12.85 7.72
N ASP A 12 19.91 13.54 8.43
CA ASP A 12 21.16 12.94 8.89
C ASP A 12 20.89 11.96 10.02
N ALA A 13 21.55 10.80 9.98
CA ALA A 13 21.50 9.84 11.06
C ALA A 13 22.16 10.44 12.31
N ARG A 14 21.51 10.29 13.46
CA ARG A 14 21.97 10.78 14.76
C ARG A 14 22.01 9.64 15.76
N LEU A 15 23.02 9.65 16.62
CA LEU A 15 23.15 8.69 17.71
C LEU A 15 21.91 8.69 18.60
N THR A 16 21.27 7.53 18.68
CA THR A 16 20.03 7.27 19.43
C THR A 16 20.24 7.40 20.94
N LYS A 17 21.48 7.24 21.42
CA LYS A 17 21.88 7.46 22.82
C LYS A 17 21.71 8.92 23.27
N TYR A 18 21.87 9.88 22.35
CA TYR A 18 21.83 11.32 22.67
C TYR A 18 20.55 12.00 22.16
N THR A 19 19.82 11.35 21.25
CA THR A 19 18.66 11.92 20.58
C THR A 19 17.47 11.01 20.78
N GLN A 20 16.36 11.54 21.30
CA GLN A 20 15.15 10.75 21.49
C GLN A 20 14.43 10.51 20.17
N PHE A 21 14.18 9.23 19.89
CA PHE A 21 13.36 8.77 18.78
C PHE A 21 12.17 7.98 19.30
N PHE A 22 11.09 7.98 18.53
CA PHE A 22 9.92 7.15 18.73
C PHE A 22 9.79 6.23 17.52
N VAL A 23 9.51 4.96 17.75
CA VAL A 23 9.29 3.97 16.68
C VAL A 23 7.84 3.53 16.63
N LEU A 24 7.36 3.19 15.44
CA LEU A 24 6.04 2.60 15.27
C LEU A 24 6.08 1.13 15.72
N LYS A 25 5.16 0.70 16.60
CA LYS A 25 5.15 -0.68 17.13
C LYS A 25 4.98 -1.74 16.04
N ALA A 26 4.19 -1.44 15.02
CA ALA A 26 3.97 -2.33 13.88
C ALA A 26 5.18 -2.41 12.93
N ASP A 27 6.05 -1.40 12.94
CA ASP A 27 7.26 -1.35 12.13
C ASP A 27 8.39 -0.59 12.86
N PRO A 28 9.24 -1.31 13.61
CA PRO A 28 10.33 -0.70 14.36
C PRO A 28 11.38 0.00 13.49
N SER A 29 11.37 -0.22 12.17
CA SER A 29 12.25 0.49 11.23
C SER A 29 11.77 1.92 10.92
N PHE A 30 10.52 2.24 11.28
CA PHE A 30 9.93 3.56 11.13
C PHE A 30 10.17 4.39 12.40
N SER A 31 11.19 5.25 12.38
CA SER A 31 11.60 6.08 13.52
C SER A 31 11.40 7.57 13.26
N ILE A 32 10.89 8.28 14.26
CA ILE A 32 10.67 9.73 14.18
C ILE A 32 11.29 10.42 15.38
N CYS A 33 11.91 11.57 15.13
CA CYS A 33 12.55 12.35 16.19
C CYS A 33 11.51 12.94 17.14
N ALA A 34 11.90 13.20 18.39
CA ALA A 34 11.03 13.79 19.40
C ALA A 34 10.31 15.09 18.96
N PRO A 35 10.94 16.02 18.23
CA PRO A 35 10.23 17.17 17.65
C PRO A 35 9.09 16.79 16.69
N CYS A 36 9.36 15.88 15.76
CA CYS A 36 8.36 15.39 14.81
C CYS A 36 7.24 14.60 15.50
N TYR A 37 7.59 13.79 16.50
CA TYR A 37 6.62 13.10 17.34
C TYR A 37 5.69 14.10 18.04
N ARG A 38 6.26 15.13 18.69
CA ARG A 38 5.48 16.17 19.39
C ARG A 38 4.57 16.96 18.46
N ASN A 39 5.03 17.26 17.25
CA ASN A 39 4.30 18.15 16.32
C ASN A 39 3.26 17.40 15.47
N HIS A 40 3.51 16.13 15.11
CA HIS A 40 2.67 15.40 14.15
C HIS A 40 1.95 14.20 14.75
N VAL A 41 2.47 13.57 15.81
CA VAL A 41 1.88 12.37 16.43
C VAL A 41 1.16 12.70 17.73
N SER A 42 1.83 13.42 18.65
CA SER A 42 1.30 13.79 19.95
C SER A 42 -0.06 14.53 19.93
N PRO A 43 -0.41 15.34 18.92
CA PRO A 43 -1.74 15.94 18.83
C PRO A 43 -2.86 14.91 18.61
N GLY A 44 -2.56 13.75 18.00
CA GLY A 44 -3.51 12.67 17.77
C GLY A 44 -3.52 11.69 18.93
N ARG A 45 -4.47 11.83 19.86
CA ARG A 45 -4.51 11.07 21.13
C ARG A 45 -4.48 9.54 20.97
N SER A 46 -5.02 8.99 19.88
CA SER A 46 -4.96 7.54 19.59
C SER A 46 -3.61 7.10 19.01
N LEU A 47 -2.98 7.94 18.18
CA LEU A 47 -1.73 7.62 17.49
C LEU A 47 -0.54 7.54 18.46
N VAL A 48 -0.60 8.27 19.57
CA VAL A 48 0.41 8.23 20.65
C VAL A 48 0.66 6.80 21.16
N TYR A 49 -0.37 5.95 21.17
CA TYR A 49 -0.25 4.58 21.67
C TYR A 49 0.35 3.59 20.66
N GLU A 50 0.39 3.95 19.37
CA GLU A 50 0.99 3.13 18.30
C GLU A 50 2.50 3.31 18.21
N PHE A 51 3.03 4.35 18.87
CA PHE A 51 4.44 4.65 18.92
C PHE A 51 4.98 4.37 20.32
N GLU A 52 6.24 3.96 20.38
CA GLU A 52 6.96 3.80 21.63
C GLU A 52 8.32 4.48 21.59
N LEU A 53 8.81 4.87 22.76
CA LEU A 53 10.12 5.47 22.88
C LEU A 53 11.18 4.43 22.50
N TYR A 54 11.97 4.74 21.48
CA TYR A 54 13.05 3.89 21.04
C TYR A 54 14.18 3.90 22.07
N ARG A 55 14.60 2.71 22.51
CA ARG A 55 15.70 2.52 23.45
C ARG A 55 16.73 1.60 22.83
N SER A 56 17.82 2.18 22.35
CA SER A 56 18.94 1.38 21.84
C SER A 56 19.70 0.70 22.97
N THR A 57 20.09 -0.55 22.75
CA THR A 57 21.06 -1.28 23.57
C THR A 57 22.49 -1.12 23.07
N ASP A 58 22.69 -0.52 21.89
CA ASP A 58 23.98 -0.29 21.26
C ASP A 58 24.32 1.23 21.29
N PRO A 59 25.35 1.65 22.03
CA PRO A 59 25.71 3.06 22.14
C PRO A 59 26.19 3.70 20.83
N SER A 60 26.46 2.91 19.78
CA SER A 60 26.88 3.36 18.46
C SER A 60 25.74 3.45 17.44
N GLU A 61 24.51 3.08 17.83
CA GLU A 61 23.38 3.05 16.91
C GLU A 61 22.88 4.45 16.54
N GLU A 62 22.77 4.71 15.24
CA GLU A 62 22.28 5.95 14.67
C GLU A 62 20.93 5.76 13.98
N SER A 63 20.06 6.77 14.06
CA SER A 63 18.75 6.77 13.39
C SER A 63 18.47 8.12 12.75
N ALA A 64 17.70 8.11 11.66
CA ALA A 64 17.25 9.32 10.96
C ALA A 64 15.74 9.46 11.09
N CYS A 65 15.23 10.69 11.08
CA CYS A 65 13.79 10.90 11.20
C CYS A 65 13.08 10.62 9.86
N ASN A 66 12.17 9.63 9.83
CA ASN A 66 11.38 9.33 8.63
C ASN A 66 10.47 10.51 8.20
N PHE A 67 10.05 11.38 9.13
CA PHE A 67 9.30 12.60 8.82
C PHE A 67 10.15 13.75 8.28
N ALA A 68 11.48 13.62 8.24
CA ALA A 68 12.33 14.54 7.48
C ALA A 68 12.13 14.40 5.96
N TYR A 69 11.50 13.31 5.52
CA TYR A 69 11.12 13.08 4.13
C TYR A 69 9.66 13.56 3.92
N PRO A 70 9.40 14.43 2.92
CA PRO A 70 8.05 14.95 2.66
C PRO A 70 7.03 13.86 2.31
N ALA A 71 7.45 12.79 1.62
CA ALA A 71 6.55 11.72 1.19
C ALA A 71 5.99 10.88 2.36
N PRO A 72 6.81 10.31 3.27
CA PRO A 72 6.31 9.67 4.49
C PRO A 72 5.44 10.57 5.36
N LEU A 73 5.80 11.85 5.52
CA LEU A 73 5.00 12.80 6.29
C LEU A 73 3.64 13.07 5.63
N ALA A 74 3.60 13.23 4.30
CA ALA A 74 2.36 13.40 3.54
C ALA A 74 1.49 12.14 3.59
N ILE A 75 2.07 10.94 3.51
CA ILE A 75 1.35 9.66 3.64
C ILE A 75 0.77 9.55 5.04
N PHE A 76 1.55 9.84 6.08
CA PHE A 76 1.08 9.88 7.47
C PHE A 76 -0.06 10.88 7.65
N HIS A 77 0.05 12.08 7.06
CA HIS A 77 -1.01 13.09 7.06
C HIS A 77 -2.26 12.71 6.26
N ARG A 78 -2.13 11.81 5.29
CA ARG A 78 -3.26 11.33 4.48
C ARG A 78 -3.95 10.13 5.11
N GLN A 79 -3.20 9.24 5.76
CA GLN A 79 -3.69 7.93 6.19
C GLN A 79 -3.89 7.84 7.70
N CYS A 80 -3.08 8.53 8.50
CA CYS A 80 -3.05 8.34 9.95
C CYS A 80 -3.70 9.50 10.71
N THR A 81 -3.54 10.75 10.26
CA THR A 81 -4.09 11.95 10.93
C THR A 81 -5.60 12.17 10.70
N PRO A 82 -6.15 11.96 9.49
CA PRO A 82 -7.60 12.04 9.22
C PRO A 82 -8.36 10.90 9.88
N MET A 83 -7.73 9.72 9.96
CA MET A 83 -8.26 8.55 10.67
C MET A 83 -8.32 8.70 12.20
N GLY A 84 -7.76 9.79 12.76
CA GLY A 84 -7.65 9.99 14.20
C GLY A 84 -8.13 11.34 14.74
N THR A 85 -8.66 12.24 13.90
CA THR A 85 -9.13 13.56 14.37
C THR A 85 -10.61 13.77 14.08
N VAL A 86 -11.42 13.73 15.14
CA VAL A 86 -12.85 14.10 15.12
C VAL A 86 -13.01 15.63 14.97
N GLN A 87 -11.93 16.40 15.16
CA GLN A 87 -11.97 17.86 15.22
C GLN A 87 -12.62 18.52 13.99
N PRO A 88 -12.27 18.16 12.73
CA PRO A 88 -12.91 18.79 11.58
C PRO A 88 -14.41 18.50 11.46
N LEU A 89 -14.93 17.49 12.17
CA LEU A 89 -16.36 17.16 12.22
C LEU A 89 -17.07 17.78 13.41
N LEU A 90 -16.40 17.83 14.57
CA LEU A 90 -16.86 18.60 15.73
C LEU A 90 -16.93 20.10 15.45
N ASP A 91 -16.32 20.59 14.38
CA ASP A 91 -16.48 21.98 13.93
C ASP A 91 -17.82 22.20 13.17
N PHE A 92 -18.45 21.15 12.62
CA PHE A 92 -19.75 21.24 11.90
C PHE A 92 -20.97 21.02 12.79
N VAL A 93 -20.77 20.46 13.98
CA VAL A 93 -21.83 20.03 14.90
C VAL A 93 -22.39 21.16 15.81
N PRO A 94 -21.58 22.12 16.30
CA PRO A 94 -22.04 23.16 17.22
C PRO A 94 -23.16 23.99 16.62
N ASN A 95 -24.20 24.26 17.42
CA ASN A 95 -25.42 24.98 17.02
C ASN A 95 -26.24 24.28 15.93
N THR A 96 -26.10 22.95 15.78
CA THR A 96 -26.95 22.14 14.90
C THR A 96 -27.77 21.14 15.71
N SER A 97 -28.84 20.57 15.12
CA SER A 97 -29.64 19.52 15.77
C SER A 97 -28.84 18.26 16.11
N LEU A 98 -27.65 18.09 15.52
CA LEU A 98 -26.75 16.97 15.75
C LEU A 98 -25.99 17.09 17.08
N GLU A 99 -25.86 18.28 17.68
CA GLU A 99 -25.02 18.50 18.86
C GLU A 99 -25.38 17.59 20.05
N ALA A 100 -26.67 17.35 20.26
CA ALA A 100 -27.18 16.47 21.32
C ALA A 100 -26.85 14.98 21.11
N GLU A 101 -26.53 14.58 19.87
CA GLU A 101 -26.23 13.19 19.51
C GLU A 101 -24.76 12.81 19.79
N PHE A 102 -23.88 13.80 19.99
CA PHE A 102 -22.47 13.59 20.29
C PHE A 102 -22.23 13.58 21.80
N VAL A 103 -22.56 12.46 22.45
CA VAL A 103 -22.32 12.27 23.88
C VAL A 103 -20.95 11.62 24.13
N PRO A 104 -20.15 12.10 25.09
CA PRO A 104 -18.91 11.44 25.47
C PRO A 104 -19.15 9.99 25.89
N ALA A 105 -18.59 9.03 25.15
CA ALA A 105 -18.61 7.62 25.52
C ALA A 105 -17.33 7.25 26.29
N ARG A 106 -17.48 6.61 27.45
CA ARG A 106 -16.35 5.95 28.12
C ARG A 106 -16.18 4.56 27.53
N LEU A 107 -15.07 4.34 26.82
CA LEU A 107 -14.71 3.02 26.32
C LEU A 107 -14.31 2.10 27.48
N ALA A 108 -14.73 0.84 27.41
CA ALA A 108 -14.27 -0.17 28.35
C ALA A 108 -12.76 -0.46 28.16
N PRO A 109 -12.01 -0.88 29.19
CA PRO A 109 -10.56 -1.08 29.09
C PRO A 109 -10.11 -2.02 27.96
N ASP A 110 -10.92 -3.02 27.63
CA ASP A 110 -10.69 -4.00 26.58
C ASP A 110 -10.99 -3.47 25.16
N GLN A 111 -11.68 -2.32 25.07
CA GLN A 111 -12.04 -1.61 23.84
C GLN A 111 -11.05 -0.48 23.50
N ILE A 112 -10.23 -0.03 24.46
CA ILE A 112 -9.21 0.99 24.24
C ILE A 112 -8.20 0.49 23.20
N GLY A 113 -8.00 1.27 22.12
CA GLY A 113 -7.13 0.91 20.99
C GLY A 113 -7.74 -0.06 19.98
N LYS A 114 -8.95 -0.58 20.22
CA LYS A 114 -9.66 -1.50 19.30
C LYS A 114 -10.87 -0.89 18.61
N VAL A 115 -11.47 0.15 19.20
CA VAL A 115 -12.60 0.85 18.60
C VAL A 115 -12.08 1.86 17.57
N THR A 116 -12.38 1.60 16.29
CA THR A 116 -12.16 2.56 15.21
C THR A 116 -13.21 3.66 15.29
N CYS A 117 -12.79 4.91 15.09
CA CYS A 117 -13.72 6.04 15.06
C CYS A 117 -14.46 6.07 13.73
N ASP A 118 -15.77 5.76 13.75
CA ASP A 118 -16.65 5.82 12.58
C ASP A 118 -16.75 7.21 11.95
N LEU A 119 -16.44 8.27 12.73
CA LEU A 119 -16.37 9.65 12.26
C LEU A 119 -15.12 9.91 11.41
N ALA A 120 -14.09 9.07 11.50
CA ALA A 120 -12.85 9.29 10.76
C ALA A 120 -12.93 8.85 9.29
N HIS A 121 -14.06 8.29 8.86
CA HIS A 121 -14.27 7.84 7.48
C HIS A 121 -14.77 8.98 6.59
N ASP A 122 -14.22 9.13 5.38
CA ASP A 122 -14.61 10.17 4.42
C ASP A 122 -16.12 10.23 4.12
N TYR A 123 -16.81 9.09 4.16
CA TYR A 123 -18.26 9.01 3.94
C TYR A 123 -19.06 9.60 5.10
N SER A 124 -18.56 9.50 6.33
CA SER A 124 -19.19 10.05 7.53
C SER A 124 -19.25 11.57 7.46
N LYS A 125 -18.15 12.20 7.05
CA LYS A 125 -18.10 13.64 6.80
C LYS A 125 -19.12 14.09 5.75
N LEU A 126 -19.16 13.40 4.62
CA LEU A 126 -20.08 13.72 3.55
C LEU A 126 -21.55 13.64 3.99
N ALA A 127 -21.89 12.56 4.71
CA ALA A 127 -23.23 12.37 5.23
C ALA A 127 -23.59 13.41 6.30
N MET A 128 -22.62 13.84 7.12
CA MET A 128 -22.78 14.92 8.08
C MET A 128 -23.09 16.26 7.39
N GLU A 129 -22.31 16.63 6.35
CA GLU A 129 -22.53 17.86 5.59
C GLU A 129 -23.95 17.90 5.00
N VAL A 130 -24.44 16.77 4.48
CA VAL A 130 -25.81 16.66 3.94
C VAL A 130 -26.86 16.70 5.06
N ALA A 131 -26.64 16.00 6.17
CA ALA A 131 -27.53 15.97 7.32
C ALA A 131 -27.73 17.37 7.92
N VAL A 132 -26.63 18.11 8.14
CA VAL A 132 -26.65 19.49 8.63
C VAL A 132 -27.43 20.40 7.67
N ARG A 133 -27.13 20.35 6.36
CA ARG A 133 -27.83 21.16 5.36
C ARG A 133 -29.33 20.89 5.30
N ARG A 134 -29.76 19.65 5.55
CA ARG A 134 -31.19 19.27 5.53
C ARG A 134 -31.86 19.37 6.90
N GLY A 135 -31.12 19.66 7.97
CA GLY A 135 -31.63 19.58 9.34
C GLY A 135 -32.19 18.19 9.68
N ASN A 136 -31.59 17.12 9.14
CA ASN A 136 -32.06 15.74 9.34
C ASN A 136 -30.88 14.81 9.64
N GLU A 137 -30.66 14.55 10.92
CA GLU A 137 -29.60 13.68 11.42
C GLU A 137 -29.79 12.19 11.07
N GLY A 138 -31.01 11.76 10.75
CA GLY A 138 -31.30 10.40 10.31
C GLY A 138 -30.53 9.99 9.06
N ILE A 139 -30.18 10.97 8.20
CA ILE A 139 -29.38 10.76 7.00
C ILE A 139 -27.98 10.27 7.34
N TRP A 140 -27.33 10.91 8.32
CA TRP A 140 -26.00 10.51 8.75
C TRP A 140 -26.03 9.12 9.39
N ARG A 141 -26.98 8.87 10.30
CA ARG A 141 -27.14 7.56 10.96
C ARG A 141 -27.35 6.43 9.95
N GLU A 142 -28.23 6.64 8.98
CA GLU A 142 -28.53 5.63 7.95
C GLU A 142 -27.33 5.38 7.03
N CYS A 143 -26.59 6.43 6.68
CA CYS A 143 -25.34 6.30 5.94
C CYS A 143 -24.32 5.45 6.71
N MET A 144 -24.15 5.68 8.02
CA MET A 144 -23.22 4.90 8.84
C MET A 144 -23.64 3.44 8.96
N LYS A 145 -24.94 3.15 9.18
CA LYS A 145 -25.44 1.77 9.12
C LYS A 145 -25.17 1.11 7.76
N THR A 146 -25.34 1.86 6.68
CA THR A 146 -25.11 1.38 5.32
C THR A 146 -23.62 1.07 5.09
N THR A 147 -22.69 1.89 5.58
CA THR A 147 -21.23 1.65 5.42
C THR A 147 -20.78 0.29 5.93
N ALA A 148 -21.35 -0.20 7.05
CA ALA A 148 -21.04 -1.51 7.60
C ALA A 148 -21.41 -2.67 6.65
N ASN A 149 -22.35 -2.45 5.73
CA ASN A 149 -22.93 -3.48 4.87
C ASN A 149 -22.46 -3.43 3.41
N VAL A 150 -22.01 -2.27 2.89
CA VAL A 150 -21.71 -2.07 1.45
C VAL A 150 -20.23 -2.25 1.07
N GLY A 151 -19.36 -2.52 2.05
CA GLY A 151 -17.93 -2.72 1.82
C GLY A 151 -17.18 -1.47 1.33
N VAL A 152 -15.90 -1.64 0.99
CA VAL A 152 -15.01 -0.55 0.58
C VAL A 152 -14.97 -0.42 -0.95
N CYS A 153 -14.94 0.82 -1.45
CA CYS A 153 -14.70 1.08 -2.87
C CYS A 153 -13.36 0.47 -3.31
N PRO A 154 -13.29 -0.27 -4.43
CA PRO A 154 -12.04 -0.89 -4.90
C PRO A 154 -10.96 0.14 -5.32
N GLY A 155 -11.30 1.43 -5.30
CA GLY A 155 -10.37 2.50 -5.59
C GLY A 155 -9.89 2.46 -7.05
N PRO A 156 -8.73 3.08 -7.33
CA PRO A 156 -8.20 3.16 -8.69
C PRO A 156 -7.87 1.79 -9.30
N LYS A 157 -7.30 0.90 -8.49
CA LYS A 157 -6.92 -0.46 -8.89
C LYS A 157 -8.08 -1.24 -9.53
N GLY A 158 -9.31 -0.96 -9.13
CA GLY A 158 -10.51 -1.66 -9.60
C GLY A 158 -10.53 -3.13 -9.18
N ILE A 159 -11.48 -3.90 -9.73
CA ILE A 159 -11.65 -5.34 -9.44
C ILE A 159 -11.74 -6.13 -10.74
N ASP A 160 -11.12 -7.32 -10.78
CA ASP A 160 -11.32 -8.25 -11.89
C ASP A 160 -12.72 -8.85 -11.77
N GLU A 161 -13.45 -8.96 -12.86
CA GLU A 161 -14.74 -9.67 -12.86
C GLU A 161 -14.61 -11.14 -12.43
N ARG A 162 -13.42 -11.76 -12.54
CA ARG A 162 -13.11 -13.07 -11.93
C ARG A 162 -13.08 -13.05 -10.40
N GLU A 163 -12.61 -11.95 -9.82
CA GLU A 163 -12.49 -11.74 -8.36
C GLU A 163 -13.86 -11.41 -7.73
N MET A 164 -14.84 -11.02 -8.55
CA MET A 164 -16.20 -10.73 -8.13
C MET A 164 -16.99 -12.02 -7.84
N ARG A 165 -16.72 -12.66 -6.71
CA ARG A 165 -17.45 -13.87 -6.28
C ARG A 165 -18.63 -13.63 -5.34
N ALA A 166 -18.85 -12.40 -4.84
CA ALA A 166 -19.93 -12.13 -3.88
C ALA A 166 -20.32 -10.64 -3.67
N MET A 167 -19.99 -9.71 -4.58
CA MET A 167 -20.42 -8.31 -4.40
C MET A 167 -21.75 -8.02 -5.12
N PRO A 168 -22.84 -7.70 -4.40
CA PRO A 168 -24.10 -7.31 -5.02
C PRO A 168 -23.96 -6.00 -5.79
N GLY A 169 -24.49 -5.99 -7.01
CA GLY A 169 -24.86 -4.82 -7.83
C GLY A 169 -23.81 -3.73 -8.00
N TRP A 170 -23.01 -3.82 -9.08
CA TRP A 170 -22.45 -2.60 -9.65
C TRP A 170 -23.57 -1.81 -10.33
N TYR A 171 -23.44 -0.49 -10.36
CA TYR A 171 -24.38 0.40 -11.02
C TYR A 171 -23.69 1.10 -12.17
N HIS A 172 -24.46 1.58 -13.14
CA HIS A 172 -23.95 2.44 -14.20
C HIS A 172 -24.91 3.61 -14.44
N VAL A 173 -24.39 4.71 -14.97
CA VAL A 173 -25.25 5.83 -15.38
C VAL A 173 -26.17 5.37 -16.51
N SER A 174 -27.45 5.73 -16.44
CA SER A 174 -28.46 5.41 -17.46
C SER A 174 -28.03 5.94 -18.82
N GLY A 175 -28.01 5.08 -19.83
CA GLY A 175 -27.53 5.41 -21.18
C GLY A 175 -26.01 5.33 -21.35
N PHE A 176 -25.24 5.08 -20.29
CA PHE A 176 -23.77 5.02 -20.33
C PHE A 176 -23.22 3.84 -19.50
N GLU A 177 -23.29 2.61 -20.04
CA GLU A 177 -22.89 1.38 -19.34
C GLU A 177 -21.40 1.33 -18.93
N ASN A 178 -20.55 2.13 -19.57
CA ASN A 178 -19.12 2.23 -19.26
C ASN A 178 -18.83 3.16 -18.06
N VAL A 179 -19.78 4.01 -17.66
CA VAL A 179 -19.65 4.87 -16.47
C VAL A 179 -20.23 4.14 -15.28
N GLN A 180 -19.42 3.26 -14.71
CA GLN A 180 -19.81 2.35 -13.65
C GLN A 180 -19.44 2.88 -12.27
N VAL A 181 -20.19 2.48 -11.25
CA VAL A 181 -19.97 2.82 -9.84
C VAL A 181 -20.11 1.56 -9.01
N CYS A 182 -19.22 1.38 -8.04
CA CYS A 182 -19.33 0.27 -7.10
C CYS A 182 -20.50 0.49 -6.14
N VAL A 183 -20.99 -0.59 -5.54
CA VAL A 183 -22.08 -0.59 -4.55
C VAL A 183 -21.84 0.42 -3.41
N SER A 184 -20.60 0.49 -2.91
CA SER A 184 -20.19 1.43 -1.87
C SER A 184 -20.39 2.89 -2.30
N CYS A 185 -19.87 3.31 -3.45
CA CYS A 185 -20.04 4.68 -3.94
C CYS A 185 -21.48 4.99 -4.40
N TYR A 186 -22.23 3.99 -4.84
CA TYR A 186 -23.64 4.17 -5.15
C TYR A 186 -24.44 4.55 -3.88
N TRP A 187 -24.34 3.77 -2.81
CA TRP A 187 -25.09 4.07 -1.58
C TRP A 187 -24.55 5.29 -0.84
N LEU A 188 -23.22 5.41 -0.72
CA LEU A 188 -22.59 6.41 0.14
C LEU A 188 -22.36 7.77 -0.55
N LYS A 189 -22.59 7.86 -1.87
CA LYS A 189 -22.49 9.13 -2.62
C LYS A 189 -23.72 9.38 -3.47
N VAL A 190 -24.06 8.47 -4.39
CA VAL A 190 -25.16 8.69 -5.34
C VAL A 190 -26.51 8.80 -4.63
N GLN A 191 -26.85 7.82 -3.79
CA GLN A 191 -28.10 7.79 -3.04
C GLN A 191 -28.17 8.90 -1.99
N LEU A 192 -27.05 9.16 -1.31
CA LEU A 192 -26.94 10.27 -0.36
C LEU A 192 -27.33 11.62 -0.98
N TYR A 193 -26.89 11.88 -2.23
CA TYR A 193 -27.26 13.07 -2.99
C TYR A 193 -28.59 12.94 -3.75
N GLY A 194 -29.34 11.85 -3.63
CA GLY A 194 -30.63 11.67 -4.32
C GLY A 194 -30.53 11.38 -5.83
N GLY A 195 -29.32 11.14 -6.34
CA GLY A 195 -29.05 10.87 -7.76
C GLY A 195 -29.39 9.44 -8.21
N GLY A 196 -29.97 8.61 -7.33
CA GLY A 196 -30.20 7.18 -7.58
C GLY A 196 -30.99 6.88 -8.85
N HIS A 197 -31.97 7.72 -9.18
CA HIS A 197 -32.81 7.60 -10.37
C HIS A 197 -32.04 7.70 -11.71
N LEU A 198 -30.81 8.22 -11.68
CA LEU A 198 -29.94 8.31 -12.87
C LEU A 198 -29.14 7.02 -13.11
N PHE A 199 -29.13 6.08 -12.17
CA PHE A 199 -28.29 4.89 -12.23
C PHE A 199 -29.13 3.62 -12.34
N LYS A 200 -28.61 2.64 -13.07
CA LYS A 200 -29.22 1.32 -13.23
C LYS A 200 -28.29 0.24 -12.74
N PRO A 201 -28.81 -0.84 -12.15
CA PRO A 201 -28.00 -1.99 -11.80
C PRO A 201 -27.43 -2.60 -13.08
N LEU A 202 -26.17 -2.98 -13.03
CA LEU A 202 -25.54 -3.67 -14.14
C LEU A 202 -25.90 -5.15 -14.10
N THR A 203 -26.58 -5.61 -15.14
CA THR A 203 -27.16 -6.96 -15.22
C THR A 203 -26.43 -7.89 -16.18
N ARG A 204 -25.40 -7.41 -16.89
CA ARG A 204 -24.66 -8.25 -17.83
C ARG A 204 -23.81 -9.33 -17.12
N PRO A 205 -23.55 -10.47 -17.78
CA PRO A 205 -22.65 -11.49 -17.27
C PRO A 205 -21.23 -10.94 -17.00
N LEU A 206 -20.59 -11.52 -16.00
CA LEU A 206 -19.19 -11.25 -15.64
C LEU A 206 -18.24 -11.97 -16.61
N VAL A 207 -17.22 -11.26 -17.08
CA VAL A 207 -16.22 -11.71 -18.05
C VAL A 207 -14.83 -11.64 -17.42
N PRO A 208 -14.20 -12.79 -17.09
CA PRO A 208 -12.87 -12.83 -16.48
C PRO A 208 -11.84 -11.99 -17.25
N GLY A 209 -11.08 -11.17 -16.54
CA GLY A 209 -10.06 -10.27 -17.10
C GLY A 209 -10.58 -8.90 -17.53
N VAL A 210 -11.90 -8.67 -17.48
CA VAL A 210 -12.45 -7.30 -17.53
C VAL A 210 -12.27 -6.65 -16.16
N ILE A 211 -11.67 -5.46 -16.15
CA ILE A 211 -11.42 -4.70 -14.92
C ILE A 211 -12.49 -3.64 -14.73
N ARG A 212 -13.30 -3.79 -13.69
CA ARG A 212 -14.29 -2.77 -13.30
C ARG A 212 -13.66 -1.70 -12.43
N LYS A 213 -13.95 -0.45 -12.76
CA LYS A 213 -13.48 0.72 -12.01
C LYS A 213 -14.66 1.57 -11.60
N CYS A 214 -14.61 2.03 -10.36
CA CYS A 214 -15.62 2.94 -9.86
C CYS A 214 -15.33 4.35 -10.38
N SER A 215 -16.23 4.89 -11.19
CA SER A 215 -16.17 6.25 -11.72
C SER A 215 -16.40 7.32 -10.64
N LEU A 216 -16.52 6.94 -9.36
CA LEU A 216 -16.53 7.83 -8.20
C LEU A 216 -15.41 7.51 -7.19
N SER A 217 -14.42 6.71 -7.58
CA SER A 217 -13.23 6.43 -6.75
C SER A 217 -12.45 7.71 -6.49
N GLU A 218 -11.96 7.87 -5.26
CA GLU A 218 -11.07 8.99 -4.83
C GLU A 218 -11.68 10.39 -4.73
N CYS A 219 -13.00 10.54 -4.87
CA CYS A 219 -13.65 11.80 -4.50
C CYS A 219 -13.86 11.90 -3.00
N ASN A 220 -12.85 12.38 -2.28
CA ASN A 220 -13.00 12.80 -0.89
C ASN A 220 -13.47 14.27 -0.84
N ALA A 221 -14.41 14.54 0.05
CA ALA A 221 -15.06 15.83 0.19
C ALA A 221 -14.15 16.84 0.93
N ALA A 222 -14.00 18.00 0.29
CA ALA A 222 -13.29 19.21 0.70
C ALA A 222 -11.75 19.15 0.81
N GLY A 223 -11.07 19.93 -0.04
CA GLY A 223 -9.80 20.57 0.33
C GLY A 223 -8.49 20.07 -0.28
N VAL A 224 -8.40 18.93 -0.98
CA VAL A 224 -7.11 18.42 -1.48
C VAL A 224 -7.18 18.01 -2.94
N CYS A 225 -7.24 19.03 -3.80
CA CYS A 225 -6.60 19.11 -5.12
C CYS A 225 -6.66 20.60 -5.43
N SER A 226 -5.62 21.32 -5.02
CA SER A 226 -5.40 22.70 -5.44
C SER A 226 -5.51 22.74 -6.97
N ILE A 227 -6.36 23.62 -7.48
CA ILE A 227 -6.41 23.98 -8.91
C ILE A 227 -5.09 24.70 -9.29
N ASP A 228 -4.29 25.11 -8.29
CA ASP A 228 -3.07 25.89 -8.43
C ASP A 228 -1.78 25.07 -8.51
N THR A 229 -1.82 23.73 -8.36
CA THR A 229 -0.68 22.94 -8.87
C THR A 229 -0.92 22.77 -10.35
N GLY A 230 -0.23 23.56 -11.19
CA GLY A 230 -0.25 23.53 -12.67
C GLY A 230 0.22 22.21 -13.30
N ASN A 231 -0.23 21.08 -12.76
CA ASN A 231 -0.04 19.75 -13.29
C ASN A 231 -1.35 19.34 -13.97
N ASP A 232 -1.27 19.01 -15.26
CA ASP A 232 -2.36 18.42 -16.06
C ASP A 232 -2.78 17.06 -15.48
N SER A 233 -3.54 17.11 -14.38
CA SER A 233 -4.29 15.99 -13.79
C SER A 233 -5.61 15.74 -14.53
N SER A 234 -5.87 16.54 -15.56
CA SER A 234 -6.99 16.42 -16.50
C SER A 234 -6.99 15.03 -17.14
N GLY A 235 -8.04 14.25 -16.86
CA GLY A 235 -8.28 12.93 -17.44
C GLY A 235 -7.81 11.73 -16.61
N THR A 236 -7.23 11.93 -15.42
CA THR A 236 -7.02 10.83 -14.44
C THR A 236 -8.36 10.28 -13.95
N LEU A 237 -8.38 9.04 -13.43
CA LEU A 237 -9.60 8.45 -12.85
C LEU A 237 -10.17 9.34 -11.73
N SER A 238 -9.32 9.91 -10.89
CA SER A 238 -9.70 10.82 -9.81
C SER A 238 -10.35 12.10 -10.35
N TRP A 239 -9.85 12.64 -11.46
CA TRP A 239 -10.44 13.79 -12.15
C TRP A 239 -11.81 13.47 -12.75
N ARG A 240 -11.95 12.33 -13.44
CA ARG A 240 -13.23 11.86 -13.97
C ARG A 240 -14.25 11.67 -12.84
N ALA A 241 -13.81 11.08 -11.74
CA ALA A 241 -14.62 10.95 -10.55
C ALA A 241 -15.04 12.29 -9.98
N ARG A 242 -14.14 13.27 -9.93
CA ARG A 242 -14.42 14.60 -9.40
C ARG A 242 -15.46 15.33 -10.22
N ARG A 243 -15.38 15.26 -11.55
CA ARG A 243 -16.37 15.84 -12.46
C ARG A 243 -17.75 15.21 -12.24
N LEU A 244 -17.82 13.88 -12.16
CA LEU A 244 -19.08 13.18 -11.96
C LEU A 244 -19.68 13.48 -10.59
N PHE A 245 -18.85 13.52 -9.55
CA PHE A 245 -19.28 13.85 -8.19
C PHE A 245 -19.75 15.30 -8.04
N ASN A 246 -19.03 16.25 -8.64
CA ASN A 246 -19.43 17.66 -8.64
C ASN A 246 -20.74 17.87 -9.38
N ALA A 247 -20.95 17.18 -10.50
CA ALA A 247 -22.24 17.20 -11.22
C ALA A 247 -23.38 16.63 -10.37
N LEU A 248 -23.13 15.53 -9.63
CA LEU A 248 -24.12 14.98 -8.69
C LEU A 248 -24.47 15.98 -7.58
N ARG A 249 -23.47 16.62 -6.98
CA ARG A 249 -23.68 17.63 -5.94
C ARG A 249 -24.44 18.84 -6.47
N ALA A 250 -24.06 19.35 -7.64
CA ALA A 250 -24.74 20.47 -8.27
C ALA A 250 -26.19 20.11 -8.63
N GLY A 251 -26.43 18.91 -9.17
CA GLY A 251 -27.77 18.42 -9.46
C GLY A 251 -28.63 18.29 -8.20
N TYR A 252 -28.05 17.90 -7.08
CA TYR A 252 -28.71 17.92 -5.79
C TYR A 252 -29.03 19.35 -5.31
N GLU A 253 -28.09 20.28 -5.38
CA GLU A 253 -28.26 21.67 -4.92
C GLU A 253 -29.26 22.47 -5.77
N THR A 254 -29.35 22.17 -7.06
CA THR A 254 -30.17 22.91 -8.05
C THR A 254 -31.41 22.15 -8.50
N ASN A 255 -31.56 20.89 -8.11
CA ASN A 255 -32.53 19.94 -8.66
C ASN A 255 -32.45 19.76 -10.20
N GLN A 256 -31.29 20.03 -10.80
CA GLN A 256 -31.05 19.91 -12.24
C GLN A 256 -29.99 18.85 -12.55
N TRP A 257 -30.44 17.69 -13.05
CA TRP A 257 -29.59 16.50 -13.19
C TRP A 257 -28.90 16.35 -14.56
N ALA A 258 -29.18 17.25 -15.51
CA ALA A 258 -28.67 17.17 -16.88
C ALA A 258 -27.12 17.18 -16.94
N SER A 259 -26.47 17.89 -16.02
CA SER A 259 -25.01 17.97 -15.92
C SER A 259 -24.36 16.62 -15.62
N VAL A 260 -25.04 15.72 -14.89
CA VAL A 260 -24.53 14.37 -14.59
C VAL A 260 -24.46 13.54 -15.87
N LEU A 261 -25.49 13.62 -16.72
CA LEU A 261 -25.54 12.92 -18.00
C LEU A 261 -24.53 13.50 -19.00
N GLU A 262 -24.33 14.82 -18.99
CA GLU A 262 -23.31 15.48 -19.80
C GLU A 262 -21.90 15.00 -19.43
N VAL A 263 -21.58 15.00 -18.13
CA VAL A 263 -20.29 14.49 -17.66
C VAL A 263 -20.12 13.01 -17.97
N ALA A 264 -21.17 12.19 -17.82
CA ALA A 264 -21.12 10.78 -18.19
C ALA A 264 -20.82 10.61 -19.69
N ARG A 265 -21.45 11.40 -20.56
CA ARG A 265 -21.17 11.40 -22.01
C ARG A 265 -19.71 11.72 -22.30
N GLN A 266 -19.16 12.73 -21.63
CA GLN A 266 -17.76 13.11 -21.79
C GLN A 266 -16.81 11.99 -21.33
N ILE A 267 -17.10 11.36 -20.19
CA ILE A 267 -16.28 10.24 -19.67
C ILE A 267 -16.26 9.06 -20.64
N VAL A 268 -17.37 8.74 -21.32
CA VAL A 268 -17.42 7.64 -22.30
C VAL A 268 -16.58 7.90 -23.54
N GLN A 269 -16.35 9.17 -23.89
CA GLN A 269 -15.47 9.54 -25.01
C GLN A 269 -13.99 9.45 -24.64
N GLU A 270 -13.65 9.34 -23.36
CA GLU A 270 -12.28 9.22 -22.87
C GLU A 270 -11.86 7.74 -22.80
N PRO A 271 -10.61 7.39 -23.18
CA PRO A 271 -10.13 6.02 -23.07
C PRO A 271 -10.10 5.53 -21.61
N PRO A 272 -10.28 4.23 -21.33
CA PRO A 272 -10.16 3.66 -19.99
C PRO A 272 -8.91 4.14 -19.22
N PRO A 273 -9.04 4.65 -17.98
CA PRO A 273 -7.94 5.35 -17.31
C PRO A 273 -6.73 4.44 -17.07
N CYS A 274 -5.52 5.00 -17.09
CA CYS A 274 -4.28 4.29 -16.81
C CYS A 274 -4.17 3.91 -15.31
N GLU A 275 -3.60 2.73 -15.02
CA GLU A 275 -3.34 2.25 -13.64
C GLU A 275 -1.85 2.25 -13.28
N GLY A 276 -1.01 2.86 -14.12
CA GLY A 276 0.44 2.84 -13.95
C GLY A 276 0.97 1.43 -13.73
N GLN A 277 1.62 1.22 -12.58
CA GLN A 277 2.18 -0.08 -12.16
C GLN A 277 1.30 -0.87 -11.18
N SER A 278 0.19 -0.28 -10.73
CA SER A 278 -0.70 -0.85 -9.72
C SER A 278 -1.45 -2.08 -10.22
N ARG A 279 -1.63 -2.21 -11.54
CA ARG A 279 -2.31 -3.34 -12.15
C ARG A 279 -1.83 -3.64 -13.57
N ALA A 280 -1.74 -4.92 -13.89
CA ALA A 280 -1.53 -5.43 -15.24
C ALA A 280 -2.86 -5.75 -15.92
N PHE A 281 -2.94 -5.54 -17.23
CA PHE A 281 -4.15 -5.79 -18.03
C PHE A 281 -3.93 -6.95 -19.00
N THR A 282 -4.85 -7.91 -19.00
CA THR A 282 -4.85 -9.05 -19.93
C THR A 282 -5.61 -8.70 -21.20
N ARG A 283 -5.54 -9.59 -22.20
CA ARG A 283 -6.24 -9.44 -23.49
C ARG A 283 -7.75 -9.23 -23.35
N ALA A 284 -8.36 -9.86 -22.34
CA ALA A 284 -9.78 -9.74 -22.05
C ALA A 284 -10.21 -8.32 -21.65
N SER A 285 -9.29 -7.46 -21.20
CA SER A 285 -9.60 -6.06 -20.89
C SER A 285 -9.95 -5.21 -22.13
N GLY A 286 -9.59 -5.68 -23.34
CA GLY A 286 -9.82 -4.94 -24.59
C GLY A 286 -9.00 -3.64 -24.73
N ARG A 287 -8.06 -3.38 -23.82
CA ARG A 287 -7.25 -2.17 -23.79
C ARG A 287 -6.27 -2.10 -24.96
N LYS A 288 -6.22 -0.96 -25.63
CA LYS A 288 -5.22 -0.71 -26.69
C LYS A 288 -3.90 -0.21 -26.12
N TRP A 289 -2.82 -0.55 -26.82
CA TRP A 289 -1.45 -0.15 -26.49
C TRP A 289 -0.78 0.49 -27.69
N PHE A 290 -0.12 1.62 -27.45
CA PHE A 290 0.55 2.42 -28.47
C PHE A 290 2.00 2.65 -28.09
N GLY A 291 2.82 3.09 -29.03
CA GLY A 291 4.15 3.60 -28.73
C GLY A 291 5.07 3.59 -29.93
N CYS A 292 6.33 3.24 -29.69
CA CYS A 292 7.31 3.03 -30.74
C CYS A 292 8.06 1.73 -30.48
N GLN A 293 8.52 1.09 -31.55
CA GLN A 293 9.29 -0.13 -31.50
C GLN A 293 10.66 0.14 -32.07
N GLY A 294 11.68 -0.01 -31.22
CA GLY A 294 13.05 0.26 -31.57
C GLY A 294 13.70 -0.89 -32.33
N SER A 295 14.61 -0.57 -33.25
CA SER A 295 15.48 -1.56 -33.90
C SER A 295 16.54 -2.07 -32.91
N SER A 296 16.75 -3.39 -32.85
CA SER A 296 17.71 -4.00 -31.94
C SER A 296 19.13 -3.47 -32.15
N GLY A 297 19.72 -2.86 -31.12
CA GLY A 297 21.12 -2.41 -31.10
C GLY A 297 21.37 -0.93 -31.41
N SER A 298 20.35 -0.14 -31.74
CA SER A 298 20.48 1.32 -31.91
C SER A 298 20.33 2.05 -30.58
N SER A 299 21.28 2.93 -30.23
CA SER A 299 21.14 3.84 -29.08
C SER A 299 20.20 5.02 -29.35
N ASN A 300 19.88 5.26 -30.62
CA ASN A 300 19.08 6.41 -31.09
C ASN A 300 17.60 6.07 -31.24
N ASP A 301 17.21 4.84 -30.94
CA ASP A 301 15.86 4.33 -31.05
C ASP A 301 15.49 3.58 -29.76
N CYS A 302 14.21 3.44 -29.47
CA CYS A 302 13.77 2.82 -28.24
C CYS A 302 12.41 2.12 -28.39
N THR A 303 12.17 1.13 -27.54
CA THR A 303 10.85 0.50 -27.44
C THR A 303 10.14 0.99 -26.20
N ILE A 304 9.06 1.74 -26.38
CA ILE A 304 8.14 2.13 -25.32
C ILE A 304 6.72 1.73 -25.71
N ILE A 305 6.00 1.15 -24.74
CA ILE A 305 4.61 0.74 -24.87
C ILE A 305 3.79 1.45 -23.78
N VAL A 306 2.82 2.24 -24.22
CA VAL A 306 1.95 3.06 -23.37
C VAL A 306 0.50 2.66 -23.60
N CYS A 307 -0.32 2.73 -22.55
CA CYS A 307 -1.75 2.46 -22.72
C CYS A 307 -2.45 3.59 -23.49
N GLU A 308 -3.59 3.28 -24.08
CA GLU A 308 -4.46 4.23 -24.77
C GLU A 308 -4.75 5.53 -24.02
N ASP A 309 -4.87 5.49 -22.68
CA ASP A 309 -5.10 6.71 -21.89
C ASP A 309 -3.86 7.58 -21.76
N CYS A 310 -2.69 6.99 -21.60
CA CYS A 310 -1.44 7.75 -21.62
C CYS A 310 -1.13 8.28 -23.02
N HIS A 311 -1.39 7.51 -24.07
CA HIS A 311 -1.27 7.99 -25.45
C HIS A 311 -2.19 9.17 -25.71
N TRP A 312 -3.47 9.05 -25.36
CA TRP A 312 -4.46 10.10 -25.55
C TRP A 312 -4.08 11.42 -24.87
N ARG A 313 -3.52 11.35 -23.66
CA ARG A 313 -3.16 12.54 -22.87
C ARG A 313 -1.81 13.14 -23.26
N LEU A 314 -0.81 12.30 -23.50
CA LEU A 314 0.58 12.74 -23.61
C LEU A 314 1.05 12.90 -25.05
N VAL A 315 0.42 12.18 -25.99
CA VAL A 315 0.90 12.06 -27.38
C VAL A 315 -0.11 12.60 -28.37
N ARG A 316 -1.40 12.23 -28.24
CA ARG A 316 -2.43 12.60 -29.22
C ARG A 316 -2.57 14.12 -29.33
N GLY A 317 -2.66 14.61 -30.57
CA GLY A 317 -2.81 16.04 -30.86
C GLY A 317 -1.51 16.84 -30.82
N ARG A 318 -0.37 16.20 -30.49
CA ARG A 318 0.96 16.82 -30.51
C ARG A 318 1.56 16.77 -31.92
N PRO A 319 2.43 17.73 -32.31
CA PRO A 319 3.01 17.80 -33.66
C PRO A 319 3.73 16.52 -34.11
N HIS A 320 4.41 15.83 -33.19
CA HIS A 320 5.18 14.62 -33.48
C HIS A 320 4.53 13.35 -32.91
N ALA A 321 3.21 13.35 -32.74
CA ALA A 321 2.45 12.21 -32.23
C ALA A 321 2.71 10.90 -32.99
N ALA A 322 2.93 10.99 -34.31
CA ALA A 322 3.17 9.83 -35.18
C ALA A 322 4.34 8.96 -34.71
N LEU A 323 5.37 9.56 -34.09
CA LEU A 323 6.53 8.83 -33.57
C LEU A 323 6.17 7.83 -32.47
N PHE A 324 5.09 8.09 -31.71
CA PHE A 324 4.68 7.30 -30.55
C PHE A 324 3.28 6.69 -30.71
N SER A 325 2.77 6.59 -31.94
CA SER A 325 1.39 6.15 -32.23
C SER A 325 1.29 4.80 -32.94
N TYR A 326 2.38 4.02 -33.00
CA TYR A 326 2.32 2.65 -33.54
C TYR A 326 1.43 1.78 -32.65
N ASP A 327 0.53 1.00 -33.25
CA ASP A 327 -0.28 0.03 -32.51
C ASP A 327 0.60 -1.16 -32.09
N LEU A 328 0.83 -1.27 -30.79
CA LEU A 328 1.65 -2.31 -30.17
C LEU A 328 0.79 -3.22 -29.30
N THR A 329 -0.53 -3.25 -29.53
CA THR A 329 -1.47 -4.02 -28.71
C THR A 329 -1.14 -5.52 -28.68
N GLU A 330 -0.85 -6.11 -29.84
CA GLU A 330 -0.48 -7.53 -29.89
C GLU A 330 0.86 -7.80 -29.20
N ALA A 331 1.87 -6.96 -29.47
CA ALA A 331 3.19 -7.08 -28.85
C ALA A 331 3.10 -6.97 -27.32
N ALA A 332 2.27 -6.05 -26.81
CA ALA A 332 2.03 -5.86 -25.38
C ALA A 332 1.41 -7.13 -24.75
N TYR A 333 0.40 -7.73 -25.39
CA TYR A 333 -0.25 -8.93 -24.86
C TYR A 333 0.62 -10.19 -24.97
N ILE A 334 1.43 -10.31 -26.03
CA ILE A 334 2.45 -11.37 -26.13
C ILE A 334 3.47 -11.21 -24.99
N THR A 335 3.97 -10.00 -24.77
CA THR A 335 4.95 -9.71 -23.71
C THR A 335 4.38 -9.94 -22.31
N GLY A 336 3.13 -9.53 -22.09
CA GLY A 336 2.46 -9.66 -20.79
C GLY A 336 1.95 -11.07 -20.48
N GLY A 337 1.74 -11.92 -21.49
CA GLY A 337 1.25 -13.28 -21.31
C GLY A 337 -0.02 -13.36 -20.46
N SER A 338 -0.09 -14.36 -19.57
CA SER A 338 -1.22 -14.58 -18.67
C SER A 338 -1.28 -13.60 -17.48
N SER A 339 -0.15 -12.98 -17.12
CA SER A 339 -0.09 -11.99 -16.03
C SER A 339 -0.54 -10.60 -16.47
N GLY A 340 -0.61 -10.36 -17.79
CA GLY A 340 -1.03 -9.10 -18.38
C GLY A 340 0.09 -8.07 -18.48
N PHE A 341 -0.18 -6.98 -19.19
CA PHE A 341 0.79 -5.93 -19.47
C PHE A 341 0.54 -4.68 -18.60
N LYS A 342 1.61 -4.04 -18.12
CA LYS A 342 1.55 -2.81 -17.31
C LYS A 342 2.02 -1.61 -18.12
N CYS A 343 1.40 -0.45 -17.89
CA CYS A 343 1.78 0.77 -18.60
C CYS A 343 3.17 1.26 -18.17
N GLN A 344 4.02 1.59 -19.14
CA GLN A 344 5.41 1.95 -18.88
C GLN A 344 5.59 3.42 -18.47
N THR A 345 4.59 4.28 -18.71
CA THR A 345 4.55 5.72 -18.35
C THR A 345 3.94 5.99 -16.96
N TYR A 346 4.32 5.21 -15.94
CA TYR A 346 3.71 5.31 -14.62
C TYR A 346 4.30 6.41 -13.72
N THR A 347 5.50 6.93 -14.04
CA THR A 347 6.11 8.03 -13.29
C THR A 347 5.84 9.37 -13.96
N HIS A 348 5.74 10.43 -13.15
CA HIS A 348 5.53 11.79 -13.65
C HIS A 348 6.62 12.22 -14.63
N ARG A 349 7.88 11.92 -14.33
CA ARG A 349 9.00 12.26 -15.22
C ARG A 349 8.94 11.55 -16.56
N THR A 350 8.51 10.29 -16.58
CA THR A 350 8.30 9.56 -17.85
C THR A 350 7.20 10.22 -18.68
N GLN A 351 6.11 10.64 -18.02
CA GLN A 351 5.01 11.32 -18.70
C GLN A 351 5.46 12.66 -19.29
N GLN A 352 6.18 13.48 -18.51
CA GLN A 352 6.73 14.76 -18.96
C GLN A 352 7.72 14.60 -20.12
N ARG A 353 8.63 13.63 -20.03
CA ARG A 353 9.63 13.37 -21.08
C ARG A 353 8.98 12.89 -22.38
N LEU A 354 7.99 12.00 -22.29
CA LEU A 354 7.25 11.53 -23.45
C LEU A 354 6.45 12.66 -24.11
N GLN A 355 5.76 13.47 -23.31
CA GLN A 355 5.00 14.62 -23.78
C GLN A 355 5.92 15.66 -24.44
N ALA A 356 7.06 15.98 -23.82
CA ALA A 356 8.04 16.88 -24.38
C ALA A 356 8.60 16.36 -25.71
N ALA A 357 8.93 15.06 -25.80
CA ALA A 357 9.41 14.47 -27.05
C ALA A 357 8.34 14.48 -28.16
N ALA A 358 7.08 14.25 -27.82
CA ALA A 358 5.96 14.36 -28.77
C ALA A 358 5.70 15.81 -29.21
N GLU A 359 6.05 16.80 -28.37
CA GLU A 359 5.91 18.22 -28.67
C GLU A 359 7.06 18.77 -29.51
N THR A 360 8.31 18.47 -29.14
CA THR A 360 9.50 19.06 -29.76
C THR A 360 10.09 18.23 -30.90
N GLY A 361 9.71 16.95 -31.00
CA GLY A 361 10.29 16.01 -31.96
C GLY A 361 11.67 15.49 -31.59
N ASP A 362 12.19 15.80 -30.40
CA ASP A 362 13.48 15.32 -29.90
C ASP A 362 13.40 13.85 -29.44
N PHE A 363 13.23 12.96 -30.41
CA PHE A 363 13.12 11.52 -30.19
C PHE A 363 14.44 10.90 -29.73
N GLN A 364 15.57 11.37 -30.24
CA GLN A 364 16.88 10.78 -29.94
C GLN A 364 17.26 10.96 -28.46
N SER A 365 17.08 12.17 -27.90
CA SER A 365 17.33 12.40 -26.48
C SER A 365 16.38 11.60 -25.60
N PHE A 366 15.11 11.48 -26.01
CA PHE A 366 14.14 10.63 -25.33
C PHE A 366 14.55 9.16 -25.34
N ALA A 367 14.95 8.63 -26.51
CA ALA A 367 15.37 7.25 -26.69
C ALA A 367 16.61 6.91 -25.84
N CYS A 368 17.62 7.78 -25.83
CA CYS A 368 18.81 7.62 -25.00
C CYS A 368 18.47 7.55 -23.50
N TRP A 369 17.63 8.50 -23.04
CA TRP A 369 17.16 8.51 -21.66
C TRP A 369 16.33 7.25 -21.32
N TRP A 370 15.41 6.86 -22.21
CA TRP A 370 14.53 5.71 -22.01
C TRP A 370 15.31 4.39 -21.95
N ASN A 371 16.26 4.20 -22.87
CA ASN A 371 17.12 3.02 -22.90
C ASN A 371 17.96 2.92 -21.62
N LYS A 372 18.51 4.05 -21.14
CA LYS A 372 19.23 4.07 -19.87
C LYS A 372 18.33 3.69 -18.69
N ARG A 373 17.10 4.18 -18.71
CA ARG A 373 16.07 3.83 -17.73
C ARG A 373 15.69 2.35 -17.76
N ASP A 374 15.50 1.79 -18.94
CA ASP A 374 15.19 0.37 -19.11
C ASP A 374 16.36 -0.53 -18.66
N GLU A 375 17.60 -0.13 -18.94
CA GLU A 375 18.82 -0.80 -18.47
C GLU A 375 18.86 -0.86 -16.93
N LEU A 376 18.66 0.29 -16.26
CA LEU A 376 18.66 0.35 -14.80
C LEU A 376 17.47 -0.40 -14.18
N ARG A 377 16.29 -0.38 -14.83
CA ARG A 377 15.14 -1.19 -14.40
C ARG A 377 15.46 -2.68 -14.45
N LYS A 378 16.06 -3.16 -15.56
CA LYS A 378 16.43 -4.57 -15.73
C LYS A 378 17.47 -5.00 -14.68
N LYS A 379 18.46 -4.16 -14.38
CA LYS A 379 19.43 -4.40 -13.30
C LYS A 379 18.76 -4.51 -11.94
N ARG A 380 17.90 -3.54 -11.60
CA ARG A 380 17.10 -3.56 -10.36
C ARG A 380 16.27 -4.84 -10.24
N ASP A 381 15.52 -5.19 -11.28
CA ASP A 381 14.63 -6.35 -11.25
C ASP A 381 15.39 -7.69 -11.20
N ALA A 382 16.61 -7.75 -11.75
CA ALA A 382 17.47 -8.93 -11.68
C ALA A 382 17.96 -9.26 -10.26
N TRP A 383 17.96 -8.28 -9.34
CA TRP A 383 18.35 -8.52 -7.94
C TRP A 383 17.28 -9.31 -7.16
N ILE A 384 16.00 -9.18 -7.52
CA ILE A 384 14.89 -9.84 -6.82
C ILE A 384 15.10 -11.37 -6.70
N PRO A 385 15.30 -12.12 -7.79
CA PRO A 385 15.51 -13.57 -7.69
C PRO A 385 16.82 -13.95 -6.97
N LEU A 386 17.87 -13.13 -7.08
CA LEU A 386 19.15 -13.37 -6.41
C LEU A 386 19.02 -13.24 -4.89
N ILE A 387 18.34 -12.19 -4.43
CA ILE A 387 18.06 -11.96 -3.01
C ILE A 387 17.14 -13.06 -2.47
N GLN A 388 16.08 -13.43 -3.20
CA GLN A 388 15.18 -14.51 -2.79
C GLN A 388 15.89 -15.86 -2.67
N ALA A 389 16.75 -16.21 -3.63
CA ALA A 389 17.51 -17.45 -3.58
C ALA A 389 18.44 -17.50 -2.37
N GLU A 390 19.11 -16.39 -2.03
CA GLU A 390 20.01 -16.33 -0.88
C GLU A 390 19.25 -16.31 0.46
N GLN A 391 18.08 -15.66 0.52
CA GLN A 391 17.17 -15.75 1.66
C GLN A 391 16.69 -17.19 1.90
N MET A 392 16.35 -17.93 0.84
CA MET A 392 15.96 -19.33 0.95
C MET A 392 17.10 -20.18 1.51
N LYS A 393 18.33 -20.01 1.03
CA LYS A 393 19.51 -20.71 1.58
C LYS A 393 19.72 -20.42 3.06
N GLN A 394 19.59 -19.17 3.49
CA GLN A 394 19.68 -18.82 4.92
C GLN A 394 18.56 -19.48 5.72
N SER A 395 17.32 -19.40 5.25
CA SER A 395 16.19 -20.02 5.96
C SER A 395 16.36 -21.54 6.11
N ALA A 396 16.95 -22.21 5.11
CA ALA A 396 17.26 -23.63 5.17
C ALA A 396 18.41 -23.92 6.16
N ALA A 397 19.48 -23.13 6.14
CA ALA A 397 20.59 -23.25 7.09
C ALA A 397 20.14 -22.99 8.54
N ASP A 398 19.30 -21.99 8.78
CA ASP A 398 18.75 -21.68 10.09
C ASP A 398 17.78 -22.77 10.58
N SER A 399 16.97 -23.33 9.68
CA SER A 399 16.11 -24.48 9.99
C SER A 399 16.93 -25.70 10.40
N GLN A 400 18.04 -25.98 9.70
CA GLN A 400 18.98 -27.06 10.08
C GLN A 400 19.64 -26.79 11.44
N ARG A 401 20.06 -25.55 11.71
CA ARG A 401 20.64 -25.14 13.01
C ARG A 401 19.64 -25.31 14.15
N ILE A 402 18.39 -24.86 13.97
CA ILE A 402 17.31 -25.03 14.95
C ILE A 402 17.03 -26.51 15.20
N GLN A 403 17.02 -27.33 14.15
CA GLN A 403 16.83 -28.77 14.28
C GLN A 403 17.96 -29.43 15.06
N GLN A 404 19.23 -29.08 14.78
CA GLN A 404 20.39 -29.57 15.54
C GLN A 404 20.36 -29.12 17.01
N ALA A 405 20.00 -27.86 17.28
CA ALA A 405 19.84 -27.34 18.64
C ALA A 405 18.71 -28.07 19.40
N ARG A 406 17.58 -28.35 18.74
CA ARG A 406 16.48 -29.13 19.32
C ARG A 406 16.89 -30.57 19.64
N LEU A 407 17.61 -31.23 18.74
CA LEU A 407 18.15 -32.58 18.97
C LEU A 407 19.07 -32.59 20.19
N ARG A 408 19.96 -31.60 20.33
CA ARG A 408 20.83 -31.45 21.50
C ARG A 408 20.04 -31.20 22.78
N MET A 409 19.07 -30.28 22.77
CA MET A 409 18.22 -29.98 23.93
C MET A 409 17.43 -31.22 24.38
N ASN A 410 16.88 -31.97 23.44
CA ASN A 410 16.18 -33.22 23.75
C ASN A 410 17.14 -34.27 24.33
N ALA A 411 18.36 -34.40 23.78
CA ALA A 411 19.39 -35.29 24.33
C ALA A 411 19.80 -34.88 25.75
N GLN A 412 20.02 -33.57 25.99
CA GLN A 412 20.38 -33.03 27.30
C GLN A 412 19.25 -33.12 28.33
N ARG A 413 17.98 -33.02 27.92
CA ARG A 413 16.81 -33.13 28.80
C ARG A 413 16.49 -34.59 29.16
N ASN A 414 16.76 -35.53 28.25
CA ASN A 414 16.51 -36.96 28.45
C ASN A 414 17.67 -37.69 29.15
N ALA A 415 18.88 -37.12 29.19
CA ALA A 415 20.00 -37.73 29.90
C ALA A 415 19.82 -37.78 31.44
N PRO A 416 19.39 -36.70 32.14
CA PRO A 416 19.16 -36.73 33.60
C PRO A 416 18.00 -37.63 34.01
N SER A 417 16.94 -37.72 33.20
CA SER A 417 15.80 -38.61 33.49
C SER A 417 16.17 -40.09 33.34
N ARG A 418 17.05 -40.45 32.40
CA ARG A 418 17.62 -41.80 32.30
C ARG A 418 18.61 -42.11 33.44
N ILE A 419 19.46 -41.15 33.84
CA ILE A 419 20.37 -41.29 34.99
C ILE A 419 19.57 -41.41 36.31
N GLY A 420 18.51 -40.62 36.46
CA GLY A 420 17.60 -40.66 37.61
C GLY A 420 16.74 -41.93 37.66
N ALA A 421 16.30 -42.45 36.52
CA ALA A 421 15.61 -43.73 36.44
C ALA A 421 16.53 -44.90 36.83
N THR A 422 17.80 -44.91 36.42
CA THR A 422 18.77 -45.90 36.91
C THR A 422 19.05 -45.77 38.42
N GLY A 423 19.09 -44.54 38.96
CA GLY A 423 19.26 -44.30 40.39
C GLY A 423 18.03 -44.67 41.24
N LEU A 424 16.81 -44.52 40.71
CA LEU A 424 15.56 -44.93 41.37
C LEU A 424 15.37 -46.44 41.34
N VAL A 425 15.81 -47.14 40.31
CA VAL A 425 15.84 -48.61 40.29
C VAL A 425 16.84 -49.15 41.33
N ASP A 426 18.01 -48.51 41.49
CA ASP A 426 19.00 -48.87 42.52
C ASP A 426 18.51 -48.54 43.96
N LEU A 427 17.62 -47.55 44.14
CA LEU A 427 17.03 -47.18 45.44
C LEU A 427 15.76 -47.96 45.78
N ALA A 428 14.97 -48.40 44.79
CA ALA A 428 13.79 -49.22 44.99
C ALA A 428 14.12 -50.70 45.24
N MET A 429 15.29 -51.16 44.78
CA MET A 429 15.84 -52.49 45.06
C MET A 429 16.68 -52.45 46.36
N GLY A 430 16.06 -51.99 47.45
CA GLY A 430 16.64 -52.03 48.78
C GLY A 430 16.55 -53.43 49.39
N GLU A 431 17.37 -54.37 48.90
CA GLU A 431 17.72 -55.59 49.64
C GLU A 431 19.22 -55.59 50.00
N PRO A 432 19.60 -55.81 51.28
CA PRO A 432 20.99 -55.79 51.71
C PRO A 432 21.67 -57.12 51.34
N GLY A 433 22.05 -57.23 50.08
CA GLY A 433 22.83 -58.37 49.62
C GLY A 433 22.85 -58.40 48.10
N VAL A 434 24.05 -58.29 47.52
CA VAL A 434 24.35 -58.34 46.08
C VAL A 434 24.23 -57.00 45.33
N ARG A 435 25.33 -56.24 45.35
CA ARG A 435 25.60 -55.15 44.40
C ARG A 435 25.82 -55.74 42.99
N TRP A 436 24.80 -55.74 42.15
CA TRP A 436 25.00 -55.80 40.69
C TRP A 436 25.27 -54.38 40.19
N ARG A 437 26.51 -54.14 39.76
CA ARG A 437 26.96 -52.85 39.22
C ARG A 437 26.36 -52.69 37.80
N SER A 438 25.25 -51.96 37.65
CA SER A 438 24.69 -51.58 36.35
C SER A 438 25.52 -50.46 35.69
N SER A 439 26.78 -50.74 35.39
CA SER A 439 27.72 -49.73 34.85
C SER A 439 27.44 -49.36 33.39
N SER A 440 26.71 -50.17 32.62
CA SER A 440 26.46 -49.99 31.18
C SER A 440 25.47 -48.86 30.86
N GLY A 441 24.29 -48.83 31.51
CA GLY A 441 23.29 -47.79 31.22
C GLY A 441 23.72 -46.38 31.63
N ARG A 442 24.53 -46.26 32.68
CA ARG A 442 25.10 -44.98 33.15
C ARG A 442 26.25 -44.51 32.26
N THR A 443 27.07 -45.42 31.74
CA THR A 443 28.14 -45.07 30.78
C THR A 443 27.57 -44.66 29.43
N GLU A 444 26.57 -45.36 28.89
CA GLU A 444 25.90 -44.98 27.63
C GLU A 444 25.19 -43.62 27.72
N ALA A 445 24.52 -43.32 28.84
CA ALA A 445 23.89 -42.03 29.07
C ALA A 445 24.92 -40.90 29.22
N GLN A 446 26.06 -41.18 29.84
CA GLN A 446 27.14 -40.22 30.04
C GLN A 446 27.93 -39.97 28.75
N GLN A 447 28.10 -41.00 27.91
CA GLN A 447 28.71 -40.91 26.58
C GLN A 447 27.80 -40.14 25.62
N SER A 448 26.48 -40.40 25.64
CA SER A 448 25.48 -39.60 24.90
C SER A 448 25.47 -38.12 25.33
N TRP A 449 25.70 -37.83 26.61
CA TRP A 449 25.82 -36.44 27.11
C TRP A 449 27.13 -35.79 26.67
N GLN A 450 28.23 -36.53 26.65
CA GLN A 450 29.53 -36.06 26.14
C GLN A 450 29.46 -35.80 24.63
N ASP A 451 28.85 -36.69 23.85
CA ASP A 451 28.63 -36.53 22.42
C ASP A 451 27.73 -35.34 22.11
N ALA A 452 26.64 -35.16 22.88
CA ALA A 452 25.76 -33.99 22.77
C ALA A 452 26.46 -32.67 23.17
N ARG A 453 27.43 -32.71 24.08
CA ARG A 453 28.24 -31.55 24.50
C ARG A 453 29.22 -31.12 23.39
N ASN A 454 29.72 -32.08 22.61
CA ASN A 454 30.68 -31.88 21.54
C ASN A 454 30.06 -31.39 20.21
N ILE A 455 28.73 -31.33 20.11
CA ILE A 455 28.05 -30.71 18.95
C ILE A 455 28.38 -29.20 18.95
N PRO A 456 29.00 -28.64 17.89
CA PRO A 456 29.34 -27.22 17.86
C PRO A 456 28.09 -26.33 17.92
N ILE A 457 28.10 -25.30 18.79
CA ILE A 457 27.05 -24.29 18.86
C ILE A 457 27.52 -23.05 18.11
N GLN A 458 26.90 -22.74 16.97
CA GLN A 458 26.84 -21.37 16.45
C GLN A 458 25.44 -20.83 16.72
N VAL A 459 25.25 -20.21 17.89
CA VAL A 459 24.03 -19.47 18.22
C VAL A 459 24.31 -18.01 17.94
N GLY A 460 23.81 -17.56 16.80
CA GLY A 460 23.99 -16.20 16.28
C GLY A 460 23.60 -16.18 14.81
N GLY A 461 22.38 -15.75 14.51
CA GLY A 461 21.92 -15.51 13.15
C GLY A 461 22.51 -14.21 12.62
N ALA A 462 23.80 -14.18 12.30
CA ALA A 462 24.33 -13.13 11.46
C ALA A 462 23.69 -13.30 10.07
N GLN A 463 23.05 -12.26 9.54
CA GLN A 463 22.72 -12.23 8.11
C GLN A 463 23.99 -12.61 7.34
N SER A 464 23.87 -13.53 6.38
CA SER A 464 25.02 -13.88 5.53
C SER A 464 25.63 -12.59 4.99
N TRP A 465 26.95 -12.45 5.13
CA TRP A 465 27.74 -11.41 4.48
C TRP A 465 27.32 -11.23 3.01
N GLU A 466 27.00 -12.34 2.32
CA GLU A 466 26.58 -12.32 0.93
C GLU A 466 25.22 -11.64 0.74
N LEU A 467 24.25 -11.87 1.63
CA LEU A 467 22.95 -11.21 1.57
C LEU A 467 23.08 -9.70 1.85
N GLN A 468 23.91 -9.30 2.81
CA GLN A 468 24.20 -7.89 3.07
C GLN A 468 24.93 -7.21 1.90
N ARG A 469 25.82 -7.94 1.23
CA ARG A 469 26.48 -7.48 0.00
C ARG A 469 25.48 -7.31 -1.13
N LEU A 470 24.61 -8.29 -1.37
CA LEU A 470 23.55 -8.23 -2.38
C LEU A 470 22.59 -7.06 -2.13
N TYR A 471 22.16 -6.82 -0.89
CA TYR A 471 21.31 -5.67 -0.57
C TYR A 471 21.99 -4.33 -0.83
N ARG A 472 23.29 -4.19 -0.51
CA ARG A 472 24.02 -2.94 -0.80
C ARG A 472 24.14 -2.67 -2.30
N LEU A 473 24.42 -3.70 -3.09
CA LEU A 473 24.50 -3.58 -4.55
C LEU A 473 23.12 -3.28 -5.16
N ALA A 474 22.09 -4.01 -4.72
CA ALA A 474 20.71 -3.77 -5.16
C ALA A 474 20.25 -2.35 -4.83
N LYS A 475 20.58 -1.85 -3.62
CA LYS A 475 20.27 -0.48 -3.21
C LYS A 475 20.97 0.56 -4.08
N ALA A 476 22.24 0.37 -4.42
CA ALA A 476 22.95 1.31 -5.30
C ALA A 476 22.32 1.39 -6.71
N ASP A 477 21.91 0.25 -7.27
CA ASP A 477 21.21 0.20 -8.56
C ASP A 477 19.78 0.76 -8.46
N GLU A 478 19.09 0.55 -7.34
CA GLU A 478 17.78 1.14 -7.04
C GLU A 478 17.87 2.66 -6.92
N ASP A 479 18.85 3.19 -6.18
CA ASP A 479 19.10 4.63 -6.04
C ASP A 479 19.40 5.25 -7.42
N ALA A 480 20.20 4.58 -8.25
CA ALA A 480 20.48 5.02 -9.62
C ALA A 480 19.22 5.03 -10.51
N PHE A 481 18.33 4.06 -10.35
CA PHE A 481 17.05 4.02 -11.05
C PHE A 481 16.09 5.12 -10.57
N LEU A 482 15.99 5.35 -9.26
CA LEU A 482 15.14 6.38 -8.65
C LEU A 482 15.57 7.79 -9.05
N LEU A 483 16.86 8.04 -9.28
CA LEU A 483 17.36 9.30 -9.84
C LEU A 483 16.83 9.62 -11.25
N MET A 484 16.22 8.64 -11.94
CA MET A 484 15.60 8.80 -13.25
C MET A 484 14.06 8.72 -13.25
N GLU A 485 13.44 8.40 -12.11
CA GLU A 485 11.99 8.55 -11.92
C GLU A 485 11.60 10.01 -11.66
#